data_AF-A0A9D1Y317-F1
#
_entry.id   AF-A0A9D1Y317-F1
#
_cell.length_a   1.000
_cell.length_b   1.000
_cell.length_c   1.000
_cell.angle_alpha   90.00
_cell.angle_beta   90.00
_cell.angle_gamma   90.00
#
_symmetry.space_group_name_H-M   'P 1'
#
loop_
_entity.id
_entity.type
_entity.pdbx_description
1 polymer ?
#
loop_
_entity_poly.entity_id
_entity_poly.type
_entity_poly.pdbx_seq_one_letter_code
_entity_poly.pdbx_strand_id
1 'polypeptide(L)'
;MRPTCFCLPLGLLLLAGCAQAVDTTPVWQQTLLATGAEMELSNCTLLSEEPVPYAMGREHGNDWQDRPALEVEGVPVVTLRGVEAEDVELRFAENIAGLYLYYDKMMPQVDLDYIVTELPDGSLQYRLDTVYNFEFVLTTQEGTDTMLVICHREGLAAKNDY
;
A
#
# COMPACT_ATOMS: atom_id res chain seq x y z
N MET A 1 -66.16 5.96 -23.62
CA MET A 1 -64.91 6.74 -23.69
C MET A 1 -64.07 6.37 -22.47
N ARG A 2 -62.92 5.73 -22.68
CA ARG A 2 -61.94 5.35 -21.64
C ARG A 2 -60.99 6.53 -21.38
N PRO A 3 -60.62 6.86 -20.14
CA PRO A 3 -59.39 7.58 -19.88
C PRO A 3 -58.28 6.58 -19.53
N THR A 4 -57.26 6.56 -20.39
CA THR A 4 -56.02 5.79 -20.27
C THR A 4 -55.18 6.39 -19.15
N CYS A 5 -54.94 5.63 -18.07
CA CYS A 5 -54.02 6.01 -17.01
C CYS A 5 -52.60 5.56 -17.41
N PHE A 6 -51.70 6.51 -17.63
CA PHE A 6 -50.29 6.26 -17.94
C PHE A 6 -49.55 5.89 -16.64
N CYS A 7 -49.11 4.65 -16.52
CA CYS A 7 -48.09 4.26 -15.54
C CYS A 7 -46.71 4.56 -16.10
N LEU A 8 -46.02 5.56 -15.54
CA LEU A 8 -44.59 5.78 -15.71
C LEU A 8 -43.82 4.76 -14.84
N PRO A 9 -42.86 4.00 -15.38
CA PRO A 9 -41.95 3.22 -14.54
C PRO A 9 -40.90 4.19 -13.95
N LEU A 10 -40.92 4.31 -12.63
CA LEU A 10 -39.90 4.99 -11.84
C LEU A 10 -38.62 4.13 -11.95
N GLY A 11 -37.69 4.56 -12.80
CA GLY A 11 -36.37 3.95 -12.88
C GLY A 11 -35.61 4.20 -11.59
N LEU A 12 -35.34 3.14 -10.82
CA LEU A 12 -34.34 3.17 -9.76
C LEU A 12 -32.97 3.38 -10.41
N LEU A 13 -32.49 4.62 -10.38
CA LEU A 13 -31.08 4.95 -10.55
C LEU A 13 -30.35 4.37 -9.34
N LEU A 14 -29.85 3.14 -9.49
CA LEU A 14 -28.80 2.60 -8.63
C LEU A 14 -27.59 3.51 -8.78
N LEU A 15 -27.33 4.32 -7.75
CA LEU A 15 -26.05 4.95 -7.52
C LEU A 15 -25.03 3.84 -7.23
N ALA A 16 -24.60 3.13 -8.27
CA ALA A 16 -23.32 2.46 -8.23
C ALA A 16 -22.29 3.59 -8.11
N GLY A 17 -21.86 3.89 -6.89
CA GLY A 17 -20.68 4.71 -6.68
C GLY A 17 -19.59 4.09 -7.53
N CYS A 18 -18.97 4.88 -8.41
CA CYS A 18 -17.79 4.47 -9.16
C CYS A 18 -16.64 4.31 -8.16
N ALA A 19 -16.67 3.25 -7.34
CA ALA A 19 -15.46 2.70 -6.78
C ALA A 19 -14.67 2.23 -7.99
N GLN A 20 -13.61 2.97 -8.32
CA GLN A 20 -12.70 2.60 -9.40
C GLN A 20 -12.28 1.15 -9.12
N ALA A 21 -12.59 0.23 -10.04
CA ALA A 21 -12.23 -1.16 -9.89
C ALA A 21 -10.69 -1.22 -9.77
N VAL A 22 -10.20 -1.82 -8.69
CA VAL A 22 -8.77 -2.02 -8.47
C VAL A 22 -8.30 -3.11 -9.43
N ASP A 23 -7.23 -2.85 -10.19
CA ASP A 23 -6.57 -3.89 -10.98
C ASP A 23 -5.64 -4.71 -10.09
N THR A 24 -6.06 -5.93 -9.77
CA THR A 24 -5.30 -6.84 -8.91
C THR A 24 -4.34 -7.74 -9.70
N THR A 25 -4.05 -7.43 -10.97
CA THR A 25 -3.03 -8.17 -11.74
C THR A 25 -1.65 -7.83 -11.18
N PRO A 26 -0.87 -8.81 -10.67
CA PRO A 26 0.43 -8.52 -10.09
C PRO A 26 1.42 -8.00 -11.14
N VAL A 27 2.09 -6.90 -10.83
CA VAL A 27 3.27 -6.41 -11.57
C VAL A 27 4.57 -6.86 -10.93
N TRP A 28 4.52 -7.29 -9.67
CA TRP A 28 5.62 -7.86 -8.90
C TRP A 28 5.10 -8.83 -7.85
N GLN A 29 5.89 -9.85 -7.51
CA GLN A 29 5.57 -10.84 -6.48
C GLN A 29 6.81 -11.50 -5.90
N GLN A 30 6.81 -11.82 -4.60
CA GLN A 30 7.88 -12.55 -3.94
C GLN A 30 7.38 -13.32 -2.71
N THR A 31 7.98 -14.48 -2.45
CA THR A 31 7.94 -15.14 -1.14
C THR A 31 9.04 -14.55 -0.25
N LEU A 32 8.64 -13.94 0.86
CA LEU A 32 9.55 -13.31 1.82
C LEU A 32 10.29 -14.38 2.64
N LEU A 33 11.59 -14.16 2.85
CA LEU A 33 12.51 -15.22 3.25
C LEU A 33 12.39 -15.62 4.73
N ALA A 34 12.16 -14.66 5.62
CA ALA A 34 12.14 -14.93 7.06
C ALA A 34 10.77 -15.42 7.54
N THR A 35 9.70 -14.86 7.01
CA THR A 35 8.30 -15.12 7.41
C THR A 35 7.66 -16.22 6.58
N GLY A 36 8.13 -16.45 5.35
CA GLY A 36 7.48 -17.33 4.37
C GLY A 36 6.21 -16.73 3.75
N ALA A 37 5.87 -15.48 4.07
CA ALA A 37 4.71 -14.79 3.54
C ALA A 37 4.86 -14.54 2.03
N GLU A 38 3.76 -14.56 1.29
CA GLU A 38 3.75 -14.11 -0.10
C GLU A 38 3.30 -12.66 -0.16
N MET A 39 4.05 -11.83 -0.88
CA MET A 39 3.74 -10.42 -1.12
C MET A 39 3.62 -10.18 -2.61
N GLU A 40 2.49 -9.61 -3.04
CA GLU A 40 2.22 -9.19 -4.41
C GLU A 40 1.98 -7.68 -4.46
N LEU A 41 2.41 -7.04 -5.54
CA LEU A 41 2.17 -5.62 -5.83
C LEU A 41 1.38 -5.50 -7.14
N SER A 42 0.32 -4.70 -7.14
CA SER A 42 -0.60 -4.51 -8.27
C SER A 42 -1.15 -3.07 -8.32
N ASN A 43 -1.97 -2.75 -9.33
CA ASN A 43 -2.62 -1.46 -9.51
C ASN A 43 -1.67 -0.24 -9.61
N CYS A 44 -0.42 -0.48 -10.01
CA CYS A 44 0.61 0.54 -10.19
C CYS A 44 1.57 0.14 -11.31
N THR A 45 2.42 1.07 -11.71
CA THR A 45 3.62 0.79 -12.52
C THR A 45 4.81 0.61 -11.57
N LEU A 46 5.55 -0.49 -11.72
CA LEU A 46 6.81 -0.70 -11.02
C LEU A 46 7.92 0.09 -11.73
N LEU A 47 8.62 0.93 -10.98
CA LEU A 47 9.72 1.76 -11.47
C LEU A 47 11.09 1.17 -11.12
N SER A 48 11.23 0.62 -9.91
CA SER A 48 12.48 0.04 -9.41
C SER A 48 12.22 -1.01 -8.32
N GLU A 49 13.11 -2.00 -8.23
CA GLU A 49 13.18 -3.01 -7.15
C GLU A 49 14.49 -2.90 -6.36
N GLU A 50 15.29 -1.87 -6.65
CA GLU A 50 16.61 -1.71 -6.03
C GLU A 50 16.45 -1.37 -4.54
N PRO A 51 17.20 -2.04 -3.65
CA PRO A 51 17.25 -1.68 -2.25
C PRO A 51 17.67 -0.22 -2.04
N VAL A 52 17.17 0.39 -0.97
CA VAL A 52 17.48 1.78 -0.62
C VAL A 52 18.23 1.88 0.70
N PRO A 53 19.06 2.93 0.90
CA PRO A 53 19.67 3.20 2.19
C PRO A 53 18.59 3.51 3.23
N TYR A 54 18.66 2.84 4.38
CA TYR A 54 17.68 2.96 5.44
C TYR A 54 18.33 3.00 6.83
N ALA A 55 17.81 3.82 7.74
CA ALA A 55 18.19 3.78 9.15
C ALA A 55 16.98 3.79 10.10
N MET A 56 17.16 3.23 11.31
CA MET A 56 16.11 3.06 12.33
C MET A 56 15.69 4.35 13.06
N GLY A 57 16.08 5.52 12.55
CA GLY A 57 15.82 6.82 13.16
C GLY A 57 16.84 7.87 12.71
N ARG A 58 16.53 9.15 12.95
CA ARG A 58 17.40 10.28 12.54
C ARG A 58 18.75 10.27 13.25
N GLU A 59 18.77 9.81 14.49
CA GLU A 59 19.96 9.62 15.31
C GLU A 59 20.90 8.53 14.77
N HIS A 60 20.38 7.65 13.91
CA HIS A 60 21.11 6.54 13.28
C HIS A 60 21.51 6.82 11.84
N GLY A 61 21.48 8.08 11.38
CA GLY A 61 21.72 8.41 9.97
C GLY A 61 23.09 8.00 9.40
N ASN A 62 24.09 7.75 10.27
CA ASN A 62 25.42 7.25 9.86
C ASN A 62 25.53 5.72 9.89
N ASP A 63 24.57 5.04 10.50
CA ASP A 63 24.52 3.58 10.69
C ASP A 63 23.39 2.99 9.84
N TRP A 64 23.39 3.31 8.54
CA TRP A 64 22.38 2.85 7.60
C TRP A 64 22.71 1.46 7.04
N GLN A 65 21.67 0.78 6.58
CA GLN A 65 21.72 -0.51 5.89
C GLN A 65 20.84 -0.49 4.65
N ASP A 66 21.10 -1.37 3.69
CA ASP A 66 20.20 -1.56 2.56
C ASP A 66 18.89 -2.19 3.03
N ARG A 67 17.77 -1.65 2.54
CA ARG A 67 16.42 -2.14 2.82
C ARG A 67 15.73 -2.49 1.49
N PRO A 68 15.11 -3.69 1.39
CA PRO A 68 14.30 -4.03 0.22
C PRO A 68 13.22 -2.97 -0.04
N ALA A 69 13.08 -2.56 -1.29
CA ALA A 69 12.18 -1.49 -1.67
C ALA A 69 11.59 -1.70 -3.07
N LEU A 70 10.38 -1.19 -3.24
CA LEU A 70 9.67 -1.10 -4.51
C LEU A 70 9.33 0.37 -4.75
N GLU A 71 9.88 0.96 -5.80
CA GLU A 71 9.51 2.30 -6.26
C GLU A 71 8.38 2.16 -7.28
N VAL A 72 7.28 2.88 -7.05
CA VAL A 72 6.04 2.65 -7.80
C VAL A 72 5.35 3.95 -8.16
N GLU A 73 4.67 3.95 -9.30
CA GLU A 73 3.79 5.04 -9.72
C GLU A 73 2.33 4.59 -9.78
N GLY A 74 1.43 5.35 -9.14
CA GLY A 74 -0.02 5.12 -9.19
C GLY A 74 -0.69 5.00 -7.82
N VAL A 75 -1.59 4.03 -7.67
CA VAL A 75 -2.31 3.72 -6.42
C VAL A 75 -2.01 2.26 -6.09
N PRO A 76 -0.80 1.97 -5.59
CA PRO A 76 -0.34 0.59 -5.45
C PRO A 76 -1.20 -0.18 -4.47
N VAL A 77 -1.35 -1.46 -4.76
CA VAL A 77 -2.10 -2.42 -3.95
C VAL A 77 -1.18 -3.58 -3.61
N VAL A 78 -0.90 -3.72 -2.33
CA VAL A 78 -0.10 -4.81 -1.76
C VAL A 78 -1.05 -5.91 -1.30
N THR A 79 -0.87 -7.13 -1.78
CA THR A 79 -1.60 -8.30 -1.28
C THR A 79 -0.64 -9.21 -0.52
N LEU A 80 -0.97 -9.54 0.72
CA LEU A 80 -0.19 -10.40 1.61
C LEU A 80 -0.94 -11.70 1.88
N ARG A 81 -0.23 -12.83 1.77
CA ARG A 81 -0.75 -14.18 2.06
C ARG A 81 0.14 -14.89 3.06
N GLY A 82 -0.45 -15.74 3.89
CA GLY A 82 0.27 -16.49 4.92
C GLY A 82 0.62 -15.69 6.17
N VAL A 83 -0.02 -14.53 6.36
CA VAL A 83 0.09 -13.68 7.56
C VAL A 83 -1.28 -13.19 7.98
N GLU A 84 -1.46 -12.99 9.28
CA GLU A 84 -2.66 -12.40 9.86
C GLU A 84 -2.48 -10.88 10.04
N ALA A 85 -3.58 -10.15 10.25
CA ALA A 85 -3.51 -8.69 10.38
C ALA A 85 -2.63 -8.23 11.57
N GLU A 86 -2.53 -9.04 12.62
CA GLU A 86 -1.67 -8.76 13.78
C GLU A 86 -0.17 -8.96 13.51
N ASP A 87 0.19 -9.71 12.45
CA ASP A 87 1.58 -9.92 12.05
C ASP A 87 2.13 -8.74 11.23
N VAL A 88 1.26 -7.82 10.77
CA VAL A 88 1.62 -6.73 9.85
C VAL A 88 1.59 -5.39 10.55
N GLU A 89 2.74 -4.73 10.61
CA GLU A 89 2.85 -3.33 10.99
C GLU A 89 3.15 -2.48 9.74
N LEU A 90 2.35 -1.43 9.52
CA LEU A 90 2.58 -0.45 8.46
C LEU A 90 3.14 0.84 9.05
N ARG A 91 4.36 1.19 8.65
CA ARG A 91 5.09 2.37 9.12
C ARG A 91 5.23 3.41 8.02
N PHE A 92 5.43 4.66 8.45
CA PHE A 92 5.88 5.73 7.55
C PHE A 92 7.40 5.82 7.60
N ALA A 93 8.02 5.89 6.42
CA ALA A 93 9.43 6.19 6.26
C ALA A 93 9.66 7.61 5.70
N GLU A 94 10.37 8.43 6.45
CA GLU A 94 10.81 9.74 5.97
C GLU A 94 11.99 9.58 5.00
N ASN A 95 12.03 10.35 3.92
CA ASN A 95 13.20 10.43 3.04
C ASN A 95 13.92 11.77 3.29
N ILE A 96 15.19 11.70 3.70
CA ILE A 96 16.07 12.86 3.84
C ILE A 96 17.26 12.67 2.91
N ALA A 97 17.30 13.42 1.82
CA ALA A 97 18.40 13.40 0.84
C ALA A 97 18.76 11.99 0.33
N GLY A 98 17.76 11.13 0.14
CA GLY A 98 17.94 9.76 -0.36
C GLY A 98 18.13 8.70 0.72
N LEU A 99 18.25 9.08 2.00
CA LEU A 99 18.24 8.16 3.13
C LEU A 99 16.81 8.02 3.67
N TYR A 100 16.29 6.80 3.69
CA TYR A 100 14.98 6.47 4.26
C TYR A 100 15.10 6.19 5.75
N LEU A 101 14.14 6.65 6.54
CA LEU A 101 14.21 6.62 7.99
C LEU A 101 12.87 6.19 8.57
N TYR A 102 12.87 5.25 9.51
CA TYR A 102 11.69 5.06 10.36
C TYR A 102 11.39 6.36 11.11
N TYR A 103 10.16 6.86 10.98
CA TYR A 103 9.71 8.06 11.67
C TYR A 103 8.52 7.79 12.59
N ASP A 104 8.82 7.48 13.84
CA ASP A 104 7.86 7.05 14.87
C ASP A 104 6.82 8.09 15.29
N LYS A 105 6.96 9.35 14.85
CA LYS A 105 6.02 10.44 15.19
C LYS A 105 4.85 10.55 14.23
N MET A 106 4.87 9.81 13.13
CA MET A 106 3.77 9.77 12.17
C MET A 106 3.47 8.31 11.83
N MET A 107 2.22 7.92 11.99
CA MET A 107 1.74 6.60 11.62
C MET A 107 0.75 6.73 10.46
N PRO A 108 0.84 5.88 9.42
CA PRO A 108 -0.19 5.77 8.42
C PRO A 108 -1.57 5.52 9.06
N GLN A 109 -2.58 6.26 8.63
CA GLN A 109 -3.95 6.17 9.14
C GLN A 109 -4.82 5.38 8.17
N VAL A 110 -5.51 4.36 8.69
CA VAL A 110 -6.55 3.63 7.95
C VAL A 110 -7.63 4.61 7.46
N ASP A 111 -8.16 4.37 6.26
CA ASP A 111 -9.16 5.19 5.56
C ASP A 111 -8.70 6.59 5.12
N LEU A 112 -7.50 7.02 5.53
CA LEU A 112 -6.89 8.28 5.10
C LEU A 112 -5.68 8.06 4.19
N ASP A 113 -4.75 7.23 4.65
CA ASP A 113 -3.50 6.93 3.95
C ASP A 113 -3.55 5.60 3.20
N TYR A 114 -4.32 4.64 3.72
CA TYR A 114 -4.50 3.34 3.12
C TYR A 114 -5.84 2.71 3.49
N ILE A 115 -6.31 1.77 2.66
CA ILE A 115 -7.43 0.88 2.99
C ILE A 115 -6.90 -0.54 3.08
N VAL A 116 -7.25 -1.23 4.16
CA VAL A 116 -7.02 -2.68 4.31
C VAL A 116 -8.32 -3.44 4.09
N THR A 117 -8.26 -4.54 3.35
CA THR A 117 -9.40 -5.43 3.09
C THR A 117 -8.93 -6.88 3.21
N GLU A 118 -9.60 -7.65 4.06
CA GLU A 118 -9.42 -9.10 4.12
C GLU A 118 -10.25 -9.76 3.01
N LEU A 119 -9.60 -10.55 2.16
CA LEU A 119 -10.22 -11.26 1.05
C LEU A 119 -10.86 -12.58 1.52
N PRO A 120 -11.78 -13.18 0.74
CA PRO A 120 -12.43 -14.44 1.13
C PRO A 120 -11.49 -15.64 1.35
N ASP A 121 -10.26 -15.56 0.84
CA ASP A 121 -9.22 -16.57 1.02
C ASP A 121 -8.32 -16.31 2.24
N GLY A 122 -8.64 -15.29 3.05
CA GLY A 122 -7.88 -14.88 4.25
C GLY A 122 -6.72 -13.92 3.96
N SER A 123 -6.49 -13.55 2.70
CA SER A 123 -5.37 -12.67 2.35
C SER A 123 -5.68 -11.21 2.67
N LEU A 124 -4.65 -10.45 3.02
CA LEU A 124 -4.78 -9.03 3.35
C LEU A 124 -4.40 -8.18 2.15
N GLN A 125 -5.30 -7.32 1.71
CA GLN A 125 -5.06 -6.38 0.62
C GLN A 125 -4.98 -4.95 1.15
N TYR A 126 -3.85 -4.28 0.95
CA TYR A 126 -3.57 -2.90 1.34
C TYR A 126 -3.52 -2.02 0.10
N ARG A 127 -4.52 -1.15 -0.09
CA ARG A 127 -4.50 -0.09 -1.10
C ARG A 127 -3.88 1.18 -0.50
N LEU A 128 -2.78 1.66 -1.05
CA LEU A 128 -2.06 2.83 -0.54
C LEU A 128 -2.54 4.09 -1.28
N ASP A 129 -3.28 4.94 -0.58
CA ASP A 129 -4.00 6.07 -1.18
C ASP A 129 -3.18 7.37 -1.18
N THR A 130 -2.12 7.47 -0.36
CA THR A 130 -1.19 8.61 -0.31
C THR A 130 0.19 8.32 -0.94
N VAL A 131 0.94 9.38 -1.25
CA VAL A 131 2.30 9.32 -1.84
C VAL A 131 3.38 9.23 -0.76
N TYR A 132 3.15 8.40 0.26
CA TYR A 132 4.11 8.15 1.33
C TYR A 132 5.08 7.03 0.94
N ASN A 133 6.16 6.92 1.71
CA ASN A 133 7.00 5.74 1.71
C ASN A 133 6.47 4.85 2.83
N PHE A 134 5.78 3.78 2.47
CA PHE A 134 5.20 2.84 3.42
C PHE A 134 6.20 1.72 3.66
N GLU A 135 6.54 1.45 4.92
CA GLU A 135 7.31 0.27 5.29
C GLU A 135 6.36 -0.78 5.86
N PHE A 136 6.27 -1.91 5.17
CA PHE A 136 5.64 -3.12 5.69
C PHE A 136 6.66 -3.84 6.56
N VAL A 137 6.31 -4.10 7.81
CA VAL A 137 7.08 -4.94 8.73
C VAL A 137 6.20 -6.13 9.09
N LEU A 138 6.60 -7.31 8.59
CA LEU A 138 5.88 -8.55 8.80
C LEU A 138 6.64 -9.35 9.86
N THR A 139 6.00 -9.68 10.98
CA THR A 139 6.61 -10.45 12.06
C THR A 139 5.75 -11.66 12.38
N THR A 140 6.28 -12.85 12.13
CA THR A 140 5.65 -14.13 12.48
C THR A 140 6.50 -14.87 13.51
N GLN A 141 6.12 -16.11 13.85
CA GLN A 141 6.96 -16.96 14.70
C GLN A 141 8.27 -17.40 14.03
N GLU A 142 8.33 -17.39 12.70
CA GLU A 142 9.50 -17.84 11.92
C GLU A 142 10.55 -16.72 11.73
N GLY A 143 10.11 -15.46 11.75
CA GLY A 143 11.02 -14.33 11.65
C GLY A 143 10.34 -13.01 11.33
N THR A 144 11.14 -12.03 10.93
CA THR A 144 10.68 -10.70 10.52
C THR A 144 11.21 -10.35 9.13
N ASP A 145 10.33 -9.95 8.24
CA ASP A 145 10.67 -9.35 6.94
C ASP A 145 10.23 -7.89 6.90
N THR A 146 10.88 -7.12 6.04
CA THR A 146 10.54 -5.70 5.81
C THR A 146 10.56 -5.38 4.33
N MET A 147 9.61 -4.58 3.87
CA MET A 147 9.57 -4.08 2.49
C MET A 147 9.11 -2.63 2.47
N LEU A 148 9.86 -1.75 1.82
CA LEU A 148 9.44 -0.38 1.51
C LEU A 148 8.64 -0.35 0.21
N VAL A 149 7.56 0.41 0.20
CA VAL A 149 6.80 0.79 -1.01
C VAL A 149 6.82 2.31 -1.12
N ILE A 150 7.64 2.81 -2.03
CA ILE A 150 7.90 4.23 -2.27
C ILE A 150 6.93 4.72 -3.34
N CYS A 151 5.90 5.46 -2.92
CA CYS A 151 4.78 5.78 -3.78
C CYS A 151 4.93 7.15 -4.46
N HIS A 152 4.86 7.15 -5.79
CA HIS A 152 4.78 8.35 -6.63
C HIS A 152 3.40 8.46 -7.29
N ARG A 153 2.93 9.68 -7.52
CA ARG A 153 1.73 9.94 -8.32
C ARG A 153 1.86 11.28 -9.03
N GLU A 154 1.62 11.29 -10.34
CA GLU A 154 1.60 12.54 -11.10
C GLU A 154 0.66 13.57 -10.45
N GLY A 155 1.14 14.80 -10.27
CA GLY A 155 0.37 15.90 -9.67
C GLY A 155 0.29 15.88 -8.13
N LEU A 156 0.79 14.83 -7.46
CA LEU A 156 0.97 14.78 -6.00
C LEU A 156 2.46 14.61 -5.70
N ALA A 157 3.19 15.71 -5.60
CA ALA A 157 4.55 15.65 -5.08
C ALA A 157 4.51 15.30 -3.58
N ALA A 158 5.19 14.24 -3.18
CA ALA A 158 5.58 14.06 -1.78
C ALA A 158 6.39 15.32 -1.39
N LYS A 159 5.97 16.03 -0.34
CA LYS A 159 6.65 17.25 0.12
C LYS A 159 8.00 16.91 0.75
N ASN A 160 9.00 16.55 -0.05
CA ASN A 160 10.35 16.26 0.40
C ASN A 160 11.40 17.15 -0.29
N ASP A 161 11.01 18.37 -0.68
CA ASP A 161 11.96 19.40 -1.12
C ASP A 161 12.38 20.27 0.07
N TYR A 162 13.57 20.01 0.63
CA TYR A 162 14.33 20.97 1.44
C TYR A 162 15.81 20.94 1.07
#